data_AF-S8D7P0-F1
#
_entry.id   AF-S8D7P0-F1
#
_cell.length_a   1.000
_cell.length_b   1.000
_cell.length_c   1.000
_cell.angle_alpha   90.00
_cell.angle_beta   90.00
_cell.angle_gamma   90.00
#
_symmetry.space_group_name_H-M   'P 1'
#
loop_
_entity.id
_entity.type
_entity.pdbx_description
1 polymer ?
#
loop_
_entity_poly.entity_id
_entity_poly.type
_entity_poly.pdbx_seq_one_letter_code
_entity_poly.pdbx_strand_id
1 'polypeptide(L)'
;MSSLRNAIPRRAHKERAQPHSRRRFGILEKHKDYVERAQAYHKKEQTLRKLKEKAAFRNPDEFYFNMVKSQTIGGVHRTKGEANKYTSEELMLMKTQDSGYILQKLQSEKKKIERLNSMLHSLDNHSSRHVYYADDRDEAKDVQAKISVNQERRPSSEGLPEVIK
;
A
#
# COMPACT_ATOMS: atom_id res chain seq x y z
N MET A 1 -21.05 -43.57 -41.90
CA MET A 1 -20.58 -44.67 -41.03
C MET A 1 -19.07 -44.79 -41.12
N SER A 2 -18.31 -44.34 -40.11
CA SER A 2 -16.84 -44.50 -40.10
C SER A 2 -16.47 -45.83 -39.45
N SER A 3 -16.23 -46.89 -40.23
CA SER A 3 -16.27 -48.25 -39.67
C SER A 3 -14.99 -48.76 -38.97
N LEU A 4 -13.79 -48.20 -39.20
CA LEU A 4 -12.56 -48.65 -38.48
C LEU A 4 -11.61 -47.51 -38.11
N ARG A 5 -12.00 -46.26 -38.41
CA ARG A 5 -11.12 -45.09 -38.35
C ARG A 5 -10.81 -44.59 -36.92
N ASN A 6 -11.60 -45.06 -35.95
CA ASN A 6 -11.49 -44.76 -34.51
C ASN A 6 -10.98 -45.96 -33.68
N ALA A 7 -10.79 -47.13 -34.30
CA ALA A 7 -10.35 -48.34 -33.58
C ALA A 7 -8.85 -48.30 -33.19
N ILE A 8 -8.06 -47.48 -33.89
CA ILE A 8 -6.65 -47.26 -33.59
C ILE A 8 -6.46 -45.77 -33.29
N PRO A 9 -5.98 -45.39 -32.08
CA PRO A 9 -5.75 -43.99 -31.75
C PRO A 9 -4.63 -43.40 -32.62
N ARG A 10 -4.91 -42.26 -33.26
CA ARG A 10 -3.87 -41.52 -34.01
C ARG A 10 -2.97 -40.76 -33.05
N ARG A 11 -1.67 -40.74 -33.34
CA ARG A 11 -0.70 -39.94 -32.59
C ARG A 11 -1.00 -38.46 -32.75
N ALA A 12 -1.12 -37.75 -31.63
CA ALA A 12 -1.17 -36.29 -31.63
C ALA A 12 0.21 -35.70 -31.95
N HIS A 13 0.27 -34.78 -32.90
CA HIS A 13 1.47 -34.01 -33.20
C HIS A 13 1.60 -32.87 -32.19
N LYS A 14 2.74 -32.79 -31.49
CA LYS A 14 3.02 -31.73 -30.52
C LYS A 14 3.53 -30.47 -31.23
N GLU A 15 3.13 -29.31 -30.74
CA GLU A 15 3.62 -28.03 -31.22
C GLU A 15 5.04 -27.73 -30.69
N ARG A 16 5.84 -26.98 -31.46
CA ARG A 16 7.18 -26.55 -31.04
C ARG A 16 7.13 -25.27 -30.21
N ALA A 17 7.98 -25.19 -29.19
CA ALA A 17 8.20 -24.00 -28.39
C ALA A 17 9.00 -22.89 -29.12
N GLN A 18 9.04 -21.69 -28.54
CA GLN A 18 9.90 -20.59 -29.00
C GLN A 18 11.40 -20.96 -28.81
N PRO A 19 12.30 -20.69 -29.76
CA PRO A 19 13.74 -20.88 -29.57
C PRO A 19 14.28 -20.08 -28.39
N HIS A 20 15.25 -20.66 -27.67
CA HIS A 20 15.78 -20.10 -26.44
C HIS A 20 16.33 -18.66 -26.62
N SER A 21 17.04 -18.40 -27.71
CA SER A 21 17.58 -17.06 -28.03
C SER A 21 16.52 -15.97 -28.17
N ARG A 22 15.28 -16.34 -28.54
CA ARG A 22 14.14 -15.44 -28.76
C ARG A 22 13.11 -15.49 -27.65
N ARG A 23 13.38 -16.18 -26.54
CA ARG A 23 12.47 -16.29 -25.39
C ARG A 23 12.06 -14.92 -24.81
N ARG A 24 12.89 -13.89 -24.98
CA ARG A 24 12.60 -12.50 -24.58
C ARG A 24 11.31 -11.91 -25.19
N PHE A 25 10.89 -12.41 -26.36
CA PHE A 25 9.70 -11.91 -27.07
C PHE A 25 8.39 -12.62 -26.68
N GLY A 26 8.46 -13.52 -25.68
CA GLY A 26 7.31 -14.28 -25.22
C GLY A 26 7.01 -15.51 -26.09
N ILE A 27 5.75 -15.96 -26.04
CA ILE A 27 5.28 -17.16 -26.73
C ILE A 27 5.37 -17.01 -28.26
N LEU A 28 5.73 -18.10 -28.93
CA LEU A 28 5.70 -18.16 -30.40
C LEU A 28 4.28 -18.40 -30.87
N GLU A 29 3.59 -17.34 -31.27
CA GLU A 29 2.24 -17.36 -31.83
C GLU A 29 2.11 -18.41 -32.95
N LYS A 30 1.08 -19.25 -32.87
CA LYS A 30 0.71 -20.23 -33.89
C LYS A 30 -0.54 -19.77 -34.63
N HIS A 31 -0.93 -20.51 -35.67
CA HIS A 31 -2.09 -20.17 -36.48
C HIS A 31 -3.38 -20.04 -35.65
N LYS A 32 -3.59 -20.90 -34.65
CA LYS A 32 -4.75 -20.80 -33.74
C LYS A 32 -4.79 -19.44 -33.00
N ASP A 33 -3.65 -19.01 -32.46
CA ASP A 33 -3.52 -17.77 -31.72
C ASP A 33 -3.70 -16.57 -32.66
N TYR A 34 -3.16 -16.66 -33.89
CA TYR A 34 -3.37 -15.67 -34.95
C TYR A 34 -4.83 -15.51 -35.31
N VAL A 35 -5.56 -16.61 -35.48
CA VAL A 35 -6.99 -16.57 -35.81
C VAL A 35 -7.77 -15.88 -34.71
N GLU A 36 -7.52 -16.20 -33.44
CA GLU A 36 -8.16 -15.54 -32.30
C GLU A 36 -7.84 -14.04 -32.25
N ARG A 37 -6.57 -13.67 -32.45
CA ARG A 37 -6.12 -12.27 -32.48
C ARG A 37 -6.74 -11.49 -33.64
N ALA A 38 -6.78 -12.07 -34.84
CA ALA A 38 -7.38 -11.46 -36.03
C ALA A 38 -8.88 -11.25 -35.83
N GLN A 39 -9.60 -12.26 -35.33
CA GLN A 39 -11.02 -12.13 -35.01
C GLN A 39 -11.27 -11.03 -33.98
N ALA A 40 -10.47 -10.94 -32.92
CA ALA A 40 -10.58 -9.88 -31.93
C ALA A 40 -10.32 -8.49 -32.51
N TYR A 41 -9.34 -8.36 -33.41
CA TYR A 41 -9.04 -7.10 -34.11
C TYR A 41 -10.20 -6.67 -35.01
N HIS A 42 -10.71 -7.57 -35.86
CA HIS A 42 -11.82 -7.27 -36.76
C HIS A 42 -13.11 -6.92 -35.99
N LYS A 43 -13.36 -7.57 -34.84
CA LYS A 43 -14.48 -7.19 -33.95
C LYS A 43 -14.33 -5.74 -33.47
N LYS A 44 -13.14 -5.33 -33.01
CA LYS A 44 -12.86 -3.95 -32.58
C LYS A 44 -12.98 -2.94 -33.73
N GLU A 45 -12.51 -3.31 -34.91
CA GLU A 45 -12.61 -2.46 -36.09
C GLU A 45 -14.08 -2.22 -36.48
N GLN A 46 -14.88 -3.28 -36.50
CA GLN A 46 -16.32 -3.19 -36.78
C GLN A 46 -17.07 -2.36 -35.75
N THR A 47 -16.76 -2.49 -34.45
CA THR A 47 -17.39 -1.66 -33.41
C THR A 47 -17.00 -0.19 -33.57
N LEU A 48 -15.73 0.12 -33.84
CA LEU A 48 -15.29 1.49 -34.11
C LEU A 48 -15.96 2.09 -35.35
N ARG A 49 -16.12 1.31 -36.42
CA ARG A 49 -16.83 1.76 -37.63
C ARG A 49 -18.27 2.15 -37.31
N LYS A 50 -19.00 1.31 -36.57
CA LYS A 50 -20.38 1.60 -36.14
C LYS A 50 -20.46 2.82 -35.23
N LEU A 51 -19.51 3.01 -34.32
CA LEU A 51 -19.46 4.20 -33.44
C LEU A 51 -19.19 5.48 -34.24
N LYS A 52 -18.29 5.43 -35.22
CA LYS A 52 -18.02 6.57 -36.13
C LYS A 52 -19.26 6.94 -36.93
N GLU A 53 -19.97 5.95 -37.47
CA GLU A 53 -21.22 6.15 -38.20
C GLU A 53 -22.29 6.81 -37.31
N LYS A 54 -22.51 6.28 -36.11
CA LYS A 54 -23.43 6.88 -35.13
C LYS A 54 -23.05 8.32 -34.76
N ALA A 55 -21.76 8.60 -34.60
CA ALA A 55 -21.28 9.95 -34.31
C ALA A 55 -21.50 10.91 -35.49
N ALA A 56 -21.32 10.44 -36.73
CA ALA A 56 -21.53 11.23 -37.94
C ALA A 56 -23.02 11.57 -38.17
N PHE A 57 -23.91 10.62 -37.87
CA PHE A 57 -25.37 10.79 -38.00
C PHE A 57 -26.06 11.30 -36.72
N ARG A 58 -25.31 11.86 -35.76
CA ARG A 58 -25.90 12.39 -34.52
C ARG A 58 -26.76 13.62 -34.83
N ASN A 59 -27.98 13.64 -34.29
CA ASN A 59 -28.82 14.84 -34.34
C ASN A 59 -28.31 15.87 -33.31
N PRO A 60 -27.92 17.10 -33.71
CA PRO A 60 -27.44 18.12 -32.78
C PRO A 60 -28.50 18.53 -31.74
N ASP A 61 -29.79 18.44 -32.10
CA ASP A 61 -30.92 18.87 -31.28
C ASP A 61 -31.54 17.74 -30.45
N GLU A 62 -30.87 16.58 -30.36
CA GLU A 62 -31.36 15.45 -29.57
C GLU A 62 -31.39 15.78 -28.07
N PHE A 63 -32.52 15.50 -27.42
CA PHE A 63 -32.69 15.64 -25.98
C PHE A 63 -33.18 14.35 -25.35
N TYR A 64 -32.42 13.88 -24.35
CA TYR A 64 -32.82 12.78 -23.48
C TYR A 64 -32.92 13.29 -22.04
N PHE A 65 -33.94 12.87 -21.28
CA PHE A 65 -34.14 13.31 -19.89
C PHE A 65 -32.92 13.09 -18.97
N ASN A 66 -32.10 12.07 -19.26
CA ASN A 66 -30.87 11.80 -18.52
C ASN A 66 -29.77 12.87 -18.70
N MET A 67 -29.86 13.72 -19.74
CA MET A 67 -28.96 14.85 -19.93
C MET A 67 -29.10 15.90 -18.82
N VAL A 68 -30.23 15.96 -18.10
CA VAL A 68 -30.41 16.87 -16.96
C VAL A 68 -29.53 16.44 -15.75
N LYS A 69 -29.40 15.12 -15.56
CA LYS A 69 -28.68 14.49 -14.44
C LYS A 69 -27.22 14.15 -14.76
N SER A 70 -26.80 14.28 -16.01
CA SER A 70 -25.44 13.97 -16.46
C SER A 70 -24.81 15.16 -17.15
N GLN A 71 -23.49 15.16 -17.27
CA GLN A 71 -22.76 16.25 -17.89
C GLN A 71 -21.56 15.72 -18.68
N THR A 72 -21.20 16.41 -19.73
CA THR A 72 -20.02 16.08 -20.55
C THR A 72 -18.88 16.96 -20.11
N ILE A 73 -17.84 16.38 -19.48
CA ILE A 73 -16.64 17.11 -19.05
C ILE A 73 -15.48 16.65 -19.93
N GLY A 74 -14.88 17.58 -20.67
CA GLY A 74 -13.75 17.28 -21.56
C GLY A 74 -14.08 16.25 -22.65
N GLY A 75 -15.32 16.23 -23.14
CA GLY A 75 -15.77 15.28 -24.16
C GLY A 75 -16.14 13.88 -23.66
N VAL A 76 -16.01 13.61 -22.35
CA VAL A 76 -16.41 12.34 -21.74
C VAL A 76 -17.71 12.53 -20.95
N HIS A 77 -18.70 11.69 -21.23
CA HIS A 77 -19.95 11.65 -20.47
C HIS A 77 -19.66 11.19 -19.03
N ARG A 78 -20.04 12.02 -18.07
CA ARG A 78 -19.98 11.71 -16.65
C ARG A 78 -21.37 11.86 -16.06
N THR A 79 -21.78 10.91 -15.25
CA THR A 79 -22.89 11.14 -14.34
C THR A 79 -22.49 12.26 -13.39
N LYS A 80 -23.42 13.15 -13.02
CA LYS A 80 -23.15 14.09 -11.93
C LYS A 80 -22.88 13.22 -10.69
N GLY A 81 -21.62 13.18 -10.25
CA GLY A 81 -21.28 12.52 -9.01
C GLY A 81 -22.10 13.15 -7.90
N GLU A 82 -22.56 12.34 -6.95
CA GLU A 82 -23.24 12.83 -5.76
C GLU A 82 -22.23 13.50 -4.80
N ALA A 83 -21.56 14.54 -5.30
CA ALA A 83 -20.72 15.40 -4.50
C ALA A 83 -21.68 16.24 -3.64
N ASN A 84 -21.69 15.94 -2.34
CA ASN A 84 -22.60 16.48 -1.31
C ASN A 84 -23.97 15.80 -1.25
N LYS A 85 -23.97 14.47 -1.04
CA LYS A 85 -25.17 13.79 -0.48
C LYS A 85 -25.57 14.35 0.88
N TYR A 86 -24.58 14.79 1.65
CA TYR A 86 -24.76 15.15 3.05
C TYR A 86 -25.03 16.63 3.22
N THR A 87 -25.99 16.91 4.09
CA THR A 87 -26.26 18.24 4.62
C THR A 87 -25.11 18.71 5.52
N SER A 88 -25.05 20.02 5.78
CA SER A 88 -24.03 20.56 6.69
C SER A 88 -24.11 19.98 8.10
N GLU A 89 -25.31 19.66 8.57
CA GLU A 89 -25.54 19.05 9.88
C GLU A 89 -25.00 17.62 9.95
N GLU A 90 -25.26 16.80 8.92
CA GLU A 90 -24.73 15.44 8.82
C GLU A 90 -23.19 15.44 8.77
N LEU A 91 -22.60 16.38 8.02
CA LEU A 91 -21.14 16.53 7.98
C LEU A 91 -20.57 16.94 9.35
N MET A 92 -21.26 17.82 10.08
CA MET A 92 -20.85 18.22 11.43
C MET A 92 -20.93 17.06 12.42
N LEU A 93 -21.99 16.24 12.30
CA LEU A 93 -22.15 15.03 13.11
C LEU A 93 -21.02 14.03 12.83
N MET A 94 -20.70 13.75 11.57
CA MET A 94 -19.60 12.86 11.20
C MET A 94 -18.26 13.35 11.76
N LYS A 95 -17.95 14.64 11.60
CA LYS A 95 -16.72 15.23 12.17
C LYS A 95 -16.65 15.13 13.68
N THR A 96 -17.79 15.29 14.36
CA THR A 96 -17.88 15.12 15.82
C THR A 96 -17.59 13.69 16.24
N GLN A 97 -18.14 12.71 15.51
CA GLN A 97 -17.89 11.29 15.74
C GLN A 97 -16.40 10.94 15.54
N ASP A 98 -15.79 11.39 14.44
CA ASP A 98 -14.37 11.19 14.15
C ASP A 98 -13.48 11.80 15.24
N SER A 99 -13.80 13.01 15.69
CA SER A 99 -13.07 13.69 16.76
C SER A 99 -13.15 12.90 18.07
N GLY A 100 -14.34 12.39 18.42
CA GLY A 100 -14.53 11.54 19.58
C GLY A 100 -13.73 10.24 19.50
N TYR A 101 -13.71 9.59 18.34
CA TYR A 101 -12.92 8.38 18.10
C TYR A 101 -11.42 8.63 18.27
N ILE A 102 -10.89 9.71 17.69
CA ILE A 102 -9.47 10.08 17.80
C ILE A 102 -9.11 10.35 19.25
N LEU A 103 -9.94 11.09 19.99
CA LEU A 103 -9.72 11.36 21.41
C LEU A 103 -9.70 10.09 22.25
N GLN A 104 -10.65 9.17 22.01
CA GLN A 104 -10.68 7.87 22.68
C GLN A 104 -9.40 7.07 22.41
N LYS A 105 -8.96 7.04 21.14
CA LYS A 105 -7.71 6.34 20.76
C LYS A 105 -6.48 6.95 21.39
N LEU A 106 -6.37 8.27 21.41
CA LEU A 106 -5.29 8.99 22.09
C LEU A 106 -5.23 8.61 23.57
N GLN A 107 -6.37 8.64 24.27
CA GLN A 107 -6.43 8.27 25.68
C GLN A 107 -6.04 6.80 25.92
N SER A 108 -6.47 5.88 25.05
CA SER A 108 -6.09 4.47 25.17
C SER A 108 -4.58 4.25 24.99
N GLU A 109 -3.96 4.92 24.02
CA GLU A 109 -2.52 4.80 23.78
C GLU A 109 -1.72 5.49 24.89
N LYS A 110 -2.18 6.65 25.40
CA LYS A 110 -1.55 7.31 26.55
C LYS A 110 -1.50 6.41 27.78
N LYS A 111 -2.63 5.78 28.13
CA LYS A 111 -2.69 4.82 29.25
C LYS A 111 -1.81 3.59 29.02
N LYS A 112 -1.69 3.15 27.77
CA LYS A 112 -0.79 2.05 27.39
C LYS A 112 0.68 2.43 27.58
N ILE A 113 1.07 3.63 27.17
CA ILE A 113 2.41 4.20 27.40
C ILE A 113 2.70 4.30 28.90
N GLU A 114 1.77 4.85 29.70
CA GLU A 114 1.93 4.95 31.16
C GLU A 114 2.14 3.57 31.80
N ARG A 115 1.35 2.57 31.41
CA ARG A 115 1.50 1.20 31.90
C ARG A 115 2.85 0.61 31.52
N LEU A 116 3.29 0.77 30.27
CA LEU A 116 4.60 0.29 29.81
C LEU A 116 5.75 0.99 30.55
N ASN A 117 5.68 2.31 30.71
CA ASN A 117 6.67 3.08 31.47
C ASN A 117 6.72 2.67 32.95
N SER A 118 5.58 2.31 33.56
CA SER A 118 5.56 1.83 34.95
C SER A 118 6.14 0.43 35.12
N MET A 119 6.03 -0.43 34.10
CA MET A 119 6.62 -1.77 34.10
C MET A 119 8.11 -1.73 33.74
N LEU A 120 8.53 -0.71 33.01
CA LEU A 120 9.94 -0.49 32.70
C LEU A 120 10.66 -0.07 33.98
N HIS A 121 11.47 -0.98 34.53
CA HIS A 121 12.44 -0.58 35.55
C HIS A 121 13.36 0.46 34.92
N SER A 122 13.38 1.69 35.46
CA SER A 122 14.25 2.76 35.02
C SER A 122 15.73 2.33 35.13
N LEU A 123 16.23 1.67 34.08
CA LEU A 123 17.66 1.60 33.77
C LEU A 123 18.14 2.94 33.18
N ASP A 124 17.24 3.92 33.06
CA ASP A 124 17.60 5.27 32.74
C ASP A 124 18.54 5.78 33.83
N ASN A 125 19.74 6.16 33.43
CA ASN A 125 20.83 6.53 34.32
C ASN A 125 20.42 7.78 35.10
N HIS A 126 19.72 7.60 36.21
CA HIS A 126 19.68 8.59 37.24
C HIS A 126 21.14 8.82 37.63
N SER A 127 21.71 9.89 37.10
CA SER A 127 22.96 10.49 37.56
C SER A 127 22.71 10.96 39.00
N SER A 128 22.58 10.00 39.91
CA SER A 128 22.53 10.25 41.33
C SER A 128 23.85 10.90 41.67
N ARG A 129 23.79 12.16 42.12
CA ARG A 129 24.97 12.85 42.65
C ARG A 129 25.34 12.15 43.95
N HIS A 130 26.19 11.12 43.84
CA HIS A 130 26.72 10.41 44.98
C HIS A 130 27.84 11.24 45.60
N VAL A 131 27.56 11.86 46.75
CA VAL A 131 28.55 12.64 47.50
C VAL A 131 29.25 11.71 48.49
N TYR A 132 30.58 11.72 48.49
CA TYR A 132 31.39 10.99 49.46
C TYR A 132 32.01 11.98 50.44
N TYR A 133 31.94 11.67 51.74
CA TYR A 133 32.62 12.41 52.80
C TYR A 133 33.85 11.63 53.23
N ALA A 134 34.93 12.34 53.53
CA ALA A 134 36.18 11.78 54.04
C ALA A 134 36.63 12.66 55.20
N ASP A 135 37.12 12.03 56.27
CA ASP A 135 37.49 12.75 57.49
C ASP A 135 38.85 13.43 57.33
N ASP A 136 39.74 12.83 56.52
CA ASP A 136 41.09 13.33 56.25
C ASP A 136 41.42 13.48 54.75
N ARG A 137 42.42 14.32 54.45
CA ARG A 137 42.86 14.59 53.06
C ARG A 137 43.44 13.36 52.36
N ASP A 138 44.06 12.45 53.09
CA ASP A 138 44.62 11.22 52.52
C ASP A 138 43.50 10.21 52.22
N GLU A 139 42.50 10.11 53.09
CA GLU A 139 41.29 9.30 52.85
C GLU A 139 40.50 9.81 51.63
N ALA A 140 40.40 11.13 51.45
CA ALA A 140 39.74 11.71 50.28
C ALA A 140 40.40 11.29 48.95
N LYS A 141 41.74 11.22 48.91
CA LYS A 141 42.49 10.76 47.72
C LYS A 141 42.24 9.28 47.43
N ASP A 142 42.21 8.46 48.47
CA ASP A 142 41.96 7.02 48.34
C ASP A 142 40.54 6.74 47.84
N VAL A 143 39.54 7.47 48.35
CA VAL A 143 38.15 7.38 47.89
C VAL A 143 38.05 7.82 46.42
N GLN A 144 38.72 8.91 46.03
CA GLN A 144 38.74 9.37 44.64
C GLN A 144 39.40 8.36 43.68
N ALA A 145 40.50 7.72 44.09
CA ALA A 145 41.17 6.69 43.32
C ALA A 145 40.26 5.45 43.12
N LYS A 146 39.57 5.01 44.17
CA LYS A 146 38.62 3.87 44.11
C LYS A 146 37.42 4.15 43.20
N ILE A 147 36.90 5.38 43.19
CA ILE A 147 35.79 5.76 42.30
C ILE A 147 36.21 5.71 40.83
N SER A 148 37.40 6.23 40.51
CA SER A 148 37.93 6.27 39.15
C SER A 148 38.12 4.85 38.58
N VAL A 149 38.68 3.94 39.38
CA VAL A 149 38.86 2.52 39.00
C VAL A 149 37.51 1.80 38.78
N ASN A 150 36.48 2.15 39.54
CA ASN A 150 35.15 1.57 39.38
C ASN A 150 34.36 2.15 38.19
N GLN A 151 34.66 3.36 37.73
CA GLN A 151 34.07 3.91 36.50
C GLN A 151 34.61 3.23 35.25
N GLU A 152 35.90 2.91 35.20
CA GLU A 152 36.52 2.18 34.08
C GLU A 152 36.02 0.73 33.95
N ARG A 153 35.49 0.14 35.03
CA ARG A 153 34.92 -1.21 35.04
C ARG A 153 33.45 -1.30 34.65
N ARG A 154 32.75 -0.17 34.42
CA ARG A 154 31.39 -0.21 33.90
C ARG A 154 31.43 -0.49 32.39
N PRO A 155 30.62 -1.42 31.86
CA PRO A 155 30.58 -1.66 30.42
C PRO A 155 30.18 -0.36 29.70
N SER A 156 31.01 0.09 28.75
CA SER A 156 30.72 1.24 27.89
C SER A 156 29.48 0.93 27.04
N SER A 157 28.56 1.88 26.91
CA SER A 157 27.36 1.74 26.07
C SER A 157 27.68 1.94 24.57
N GLU A 158 28.86 1.52 24.10
CA GLU A 158 29.39 1.75 22.74
C GLU A 158 28.63 1.01 21.61
N GLY A 159 27.48 0.39 21.91
CA GLY A 159 26.74 -0.46 20.97
C GLY A 159 25.24 -0.15 20.82
N LEU A 160 24.71 0.94 21.37
CA LEU A 160 23.30 1.29 21.20
C LEU A 160 23.10 2.16 19.94
N PRO A 161 22.26 1.76 18.97
CA PRO A 161 22.00 2.56 17.78
C PRO A 161 21.29 3.88 18.15
N GLU A 162 21.76 4.99 17.58
CA GLU A 162 21.32 6.37 17.89
C GLU A 162 19.85 6.70 17.58
N VAL A 163 19.07 5.76 17.05
CA VAL A 163 17.75 6.04 16.47
C VAL A 163 16.61 5.52 17.33
N ILE A 164 16.59 5.89 18.61
CA ILE A 164 15.33 6.13 19.34
C ILE A 164 15.60 7.27 20.34
N LYS A 165 15.55 8.49 19.83
CA LYS A 165 15.23 9.70 20.61
C LYS A 165 13.97 10.31 20.02
#